data_AF-A0A3L7NNS2-F1
#
_entry.id   AF-A0A3L7NNS2-F1
#
_cell.length_a   1.000
_cell.length_b   1.000
_cell.length_c   1.000
_cell.angle_alpha   90.00
_cell.angle_beta   90.00
_cell.angle_gamma   90.00
#
_symmetry.space_group_name_H-M   'P 1'
#
loop_
_entity.id
_entity.type
_entity.pdbx_description
1 polymer ?
#
loop_
_entity_poly.entity_id
_entity_poly.type
_entity_poly.pdbx_seq_one_letter_code
_entity_poly.pdbx_strand_id
1 'polypeptide(L)'
;MSNGLLLGWKLSEAARSMGFQNPDLPRRRGRPFRENAPPATYEGDSHLMTFAPTGSGRGMIIPTLLSYPGSVVVIDLKGENYTVTARQRRKMGHQVVVLDPFEKATRGLTPTDRFNPFDIFKLPGTIVDAVDGSASDNRAAKTNATGTKHAVHS
;
A
#
# COMPACT_ATOMS: atom_id res chain seq x y z
N MET A 1 -14.56 -5.65 12.06
CA MET A 1 -13.18 -5.17 11.78
C MET A 1 -13.31 -3.77 11.19
N SER A 2 -12.47 -2.82 11.57
CA SER A 2 -12.55 -1.44 11.03
C SER A 2 -12.15 -1.43 9.56
N ASN A 3 -12.89 -0.73 8.71
CA ASN A 3 -12.58 -0.62 7.27
C ASN A 3 -11.54 0.47 6.97
N GLY A 4 -11.17 1.29 7.96
CA GLY A 4 -10.28 2.43 7.78
C GLY A 4 -8.86 2.28 8.32
N LEU A 5 -8.00 3.22 7.95
CA LEU A 5 -6.63 3.37 8.46
C LEU A 5 -6.65 3.85 9.91
N LEU A 6 -5.79 3.30 10.76
CA LEU A 6 -5.69 3.69 12.17
C LEU A 6 -4.99 5.06 12.30
N LEU A 7 -5.68 6.04 12.87
CA LEU A 7 -5.12 7.36 13.18
C LEU A 7 -4.55 7.46 14.61
N GLY A 8 -5.04 6.63 15.53
CA GLY A 8 -4.61 6.60 16.93
C GLY A 8 -5.80 6.66 17.88
N TRP A 9 -5.61 7.22 19.07
CA TRP A 9 -6.65 7.33 20.09
C TRP A 9 -6.97 8.78 20.39
N LYS A 10 -8.24 9.05 20.70
CA LYS A 10 -8.65 10.38 21.15
C LYS A 10 -7.94 10.71 22.47
N LEU A 11 -7.15 11.77 22.44
CA LEU A 11 -6.50 12.30 23.64
C LEU A 11 -7.56 12.78 24.64
N SER A 12 -7.30 12.59 25.93
CA SER A 12 -8.09 13.28 26.95
C SER A 12 -7.83 14.78 26.86
N GLU A 13 -8.81 15.63 27.17
CA GLU A 13 -8.66 17.09 27.12
C GLU A 13 -7.49 17.59 27.99
N ALA A 14 -7.08 16.79 28.98
CA ALA A 14 -5.94 17.04 29.84
C ALA A 14 -4.56 16.95 29.14
N ALA A 15 -4.46 16.43 27.91
CA ALA A 15 -3.20 16.16 27.22
C ALA A 15 -2.62 17.35 26.42
N ARG A 16 -3.24 18.54 26.45
CA ARG A 16 -2.76 19.68 25.66
C ARG A 16 -1.87 20.64 26.46
N SER A 17 -0.58 20.60 26.16
CA SER A 17 0.12 21.79 25.67
C SER A 17 1.14 21.34 24.61
N MET A 18 1.03 21.87 23.40
CA MET A 18 2.08 21.78 22.39
C MET A 18 2.69 23.18 22.32
N GLY A 19 3.94 23.35 22.77
CA GLY A 19 4.60 24.66 22.90
C GLY A 19 5.69 24.70 23.99
N PHE A 20 6.28 25.88 24.21
CA PHE A 20 7.20 26.14 25.32
C PHE A 20 6.45 26.03 26.65
N GLN A 21 6.89 25.10 27.51
CA GLN A 21 6.26 24.87 28.81
C GLN A 21 6.72 25.95 29.79
N ASN A 22 5.77 26.52 30.53
CA ASN A 22 6.10 27.31 31.72
C ASN A 22 6.77 26.37 32.75
N PRO A 23 8.04 26.59 33.14
CA PRO A 23 8.75 25.74 34.09
C PRO A 23 8.09 25.68 35.47
N ASP A 24 7.23 26.66 35.79
CA ASP A 24 6.52 26.75 37.08
C ASP A 24 5.24 25.90 37.13
N LEU A 25 4.82 25.30 36.02
CA LEU A 25 3.67 24.40 36.01
C LEU A 25 4.09 22.96 36.33
N PRO A 26 3.38 22.26 37.24
CA PRO A 26 3.70 20.88 37.57
C PRO A 26 3.59 20.00 36.33
N ARG A 27 4.65 19.23 36.04
CA ARG A 27 4.68 18.27 34.92
C ARG A 27 3.51 17.30 35.08
N ARG A 28 2.47 17.45 34.24
CA ARG A 28 1.28 16.58 34.26
C ARG A 28 1.66 15.17 33.83
N ARG A 29 1.99 14.31 34.79
CA ARG A 29 2.11 12.85 34.63
C ARG A 29 0.71 12.23 34.61
N GLY A 30 -0.04 12.44 33.54
CA GLY A 30 -1.28 11.71 33.26
C GLY A 30 -1.10 10.82 32.03
N ARG A 31 -1.81 9.67 31.96
CA ARG A 31 -1.93 8.95 30.69
C ARG A 31 -2.66 9.88 29.71
N PRO A 32 -2.05 10.28 28.58
CA PRO A 32 -2.63 11.31 27.71
C PRO A 32 -3.84 10.80 26.91
N PHE A 33 -4.14 9.50 27.01
CA PHE A 33 -5.21 8.83 26.28
C PHE A 33 -6.43 8.63 27.19
N ARG A 34 -7.63 8.79 26.62
CA ARG A 34 -8.86 8.37 27.31
C ARG A 34 -8.84 6.85 27.46
N GLU A 35 -8.95 6.38 28.71
CA GLU A 35 -9.06 4.95 29.00
C GLU A 35 -10.28 4.38 28.27
N ASN A 36 -10.09 3.26 27.56
CA ASN A 36 -11.10 2.57 26.75
C ASN A 36 -11.72 3.38 25.58
N ALA A 37 -11.10 4.47 25.13
CA ALA A 37 -11.59 5.14 23.93
C ALA A 37 -11.39 4.24 22.68
N PRO A 38 -12.40 4.14 21.79
CA PRO A 38 -12.22 3.44 20.53
C PRO A 38 -11.14 4.15 19.69
N PRO A 39 -10.39 3.39 18.88
CA PRO A 39 -9.43 3.98 17.96
C PRO A 39 -10.14 4.89 16.96
N ALA A 40 -9.52 6.03 16.65
CA ALA A 40 -9.92 6.86 15.53
C ALA A 40 -9.41 6.22 14.23
N THR A 41 -10.31 6.06 13.26
CA THR A 41 -10.00 5.49 11.94
C THR A 41 -10.35 6.47 10.82
N TYR A 42 -9.65 6.37 9.70
CA TYR A 42 -9.89 7.14 8.50
C TYR A 42 -10.35 6.23 7.36
N GLU A 43 -11.54 6.49 6.83
CA GLU A 43 -12.18 5.68 5.77
C GLU A 43 -12.33 6.45 4.45
N GLY A 44 -11.71 7.63 4.32
CA GLY A 44 -11.76 8.43 3.10
C GLY A 44 -10.64 8.11 2.11
N ASP A 45 -10.75 8.70 0.92
CA ASP A 45 -9.81 8.47 -0.19
C ASP A 45 -8.71 9.54 -0.30
N SER A 46 -8.65 10.48 0.64
CA SER A 46 -7.62 11.53 0.65
C SER A 46 -6.30 11.03 1.25
N HIS A 47 -5.21 11.73 0.95
CA HIS A 47 -3.89 11.42 1.47
C HIS A 47 -3.79 11.72 2.97
N LEU A 48 -3.06 10.87 3.69
CA LEU A 48 -2.79 11.01 5.13
C LEU A 48 -1.28 11.18 5.34
N MET A 49 -0.89 12.13 6.19
CA MET A 49 0.48 12.36 6.61
C MET A 49 0.57 12.42 8.13
N THR A 50 1.51 11.69 8.73
CA THR A 50 1.72 11.63 10.18
C THR A 50 3.06 12.26 10.56
N PHE A 51 3.04 13.20 11.50
CA PHE A 51 4.23 13.79 12.09
C PHE A 51 4.48 13.21 13.49
N ALA A 52 5.71 12.83 13.77
CA ALA A 52 6.08 12.30 15.08
C ALA A 52 7.58 12.54 15.37
N PRO A 53 7.97 12.73 16.64
CA PRO A 53 9.37 12.75 17.03
C PRO A 53 10.14 11.51 16.57
N THR A 54 11.45 11.66 16.34
CA THR A 54 12.33 10.56 15.92
C THR A 54 12.16 9.33 16.81
N GLY A 55 11.94 8.18 16.19
CA GLY A 55 11.71 6.91 16.90
C GLY A 55 10.28 6.62 17.34
N SER A 56 9.35 7.60 17.28
CA SER A 56 7.95 7.41 17.69
C SER A 56 6.96 7.27 16.51
N GLY A 57 7.29 7.80 15.33
CA GLY A 57 6.42 7.78 14.14
C GLY A 57 6.23 6.43 13.46
N ARG A 58 7.05 5.43 13.81
CA ARG A 58 6.93 4.07 13.26
C ARG A 58 5.78 3.27 13.90
N GLY A 59 5.21 3.75 15.01
CA GLY A 59 4.20 2.99 15.76
C GLY A 59 2.89 2.74 15.01
N MET A 60 2.58 3.51 13.96
CA MET A 60 1.29 3.42 13.27
C MET A 60 1.28 2.42 12.10
N ILE A 61 2.44 2.08 11.53
CA ILE A 61 2.49 1.23 10.33
C ILE A 61 2.15 -0.23 10.66
N ILE A 62 2.72 -0.80 11.73
CA ILE A 62 2.49 -2.21 12.09
C ILE A 62 1.00 -2.46 12.41
N PRO A 63 0.34 -1.69 13.29
CA PRO A 63 -1.09 -1.88 13.54
C PRO A 63 -1.94 -1.73 12.28
N THR A 64 -1.60 -0.78 11.40
CA THR A 64 -2.28 -0.58 10.12
C THR A 64 -2.15 -1.83 9.24
N LEU A 65 -0.95 -2.36 9.05
CA LEU A 65 -0.73 -3.56 8.25
C LEU A 65 -1.40 -4.82 8.85
N LEU A 66 -1.56 -4.90 10.17
CA LEU A 66 -2.21 -6.04 10.81
C LEU A 66 -3.73 -6.02 10.71
N SER A 67 -4.36 -4.89 10.37
CA SER A 67 -5.81 -4.71 10.46
C SER A 67 -6.47 -4.15 9.20
N TYR A 68 -5.76 -3.35 8.39
CA TYR A 68 -6.33 -2.72 7.20
C TYR A 68 -6.63 -3.77 6.13
N PRO A 69 -7.90 -3.90 5.67
CA PRO A 69 -8.31 -4.96 4.75
C PRO A 69 -7.90 -4.69 3.29
N GLY A 70 -7.45 -3.49 2.96
CA GLY A 70 -7.06 -3.13 1.60
C GLY A 70 -5.66 -3.59 1.20
N SER A 71 -5.33 -3.38 -0.08
CA SER A 71 -3.97 -3.55 -0.61
C SER A 71 -3.05 -2.45 -0.08
N VAL A 72 -1.78 -2.79 0.17
CA VAL A 72 -0.79 -1.86 0.71
C VAL A 72 0.56 -2.08 0.04
N VAL A 73 1.23 -1.00 -0.31
CA VAL A 73 2.64 -0.96 -0.73
C VAL A 73 3.44 -0.26 0.37
N VAL A 74 4.54 -0.87 0.82
CA VAL A 74 5.34 -0.37 1.94
C VAL A 74 6.79 -0.25 1.52
N ILE A 75 7.39 0.92 1.73
CA ILE A 75 8.83 1.12 1.64
C ILE A 75 9.44 0.72 2.98
N ASP A 76 9.94 -0.51 3.07
CA ASP A 76 10.49 -1.10 4.29
C ASP A 76 12.00 -1.28 4.20
N LEU A 77 12.74 -0.18 4.45
CA LEU A 77 14.21 -0.18 4.37
C LEU A 77 14.88 -1.14 5.36
N LYS A 78 14.19 -1.52 6.44
CA LYS A 78 14.75 -2.36 7.52
C LYS A 78 14.23 -3.80 7.50
N GLY A 79 13.15 -4.07 6.77
CA GLY A 79 12.47 -5.37 6.75
C GLY A 79 11.57 -5.64 7.96
N GLU A 80 11.54 -4.75 8.98
CA GLU A 80 10.81 -4.95 10.23
C GLU A 80 9.30 -5.10 10.00
N ASN A 81 8.73 -4.33 9.05
CA ASN A 81 7.31 -4.38 8.76
C ASN A 81 6.93 -5.69 8.10
N TYR A 82 7.71 -6.12 7.09
CA TYR A 82 7.49 -7.41 6.44
C TYR A 82 7.60 -8.56 7.45
N THR A 83 8.69 -8.60 8.22
CA THR A 83 8.95 -9.66 9.20
C THR A 83 7.81 -9.81 10.21
N VAL A 84 7.29 -8.70 10.73
CA VAL A 84 6.24 -8.74 11.76
C VAL A 84 4.86 -9.05 11.15
N THR A 85 4.55 -8.54 9.97
CA THR A 85 3.15 -8.46 9.49
C THR A 85 2.80 -9.44 8.36
N ALA A 86 3.79 -9.95 7.61
CA ALA A 86 3.55 -10.77 6.42
C ALA A 86 2.65 -11.99 6.68
N ARG A 87 2.86 -12.69 7.81
CA ARG A 87 2.03 -13.85 8.18
C ARG A 87 0.57 -13.47 8.38
N GLN A 88 0.29 -12.35 9.04
CA GLN A 88 -1.08 -11.92 9.29
C GLN A 88 -1.76 -11.45 8.00
N ARG A 89 -1.04 -10.70 7.16
CA ARG A 89 -1.52 -10.29 5.84
C ARG A 89 -1.92 -11.51 4.98
N ARG A 90 -1.13 -12.59 5.00
CA ARG A 90 -1.47 -13.86 4.33
C ARG A 90 -2.73 -14.49 4.92
N LYS A 91 -2.89 -14.50 6.25
CA LYS A 91 -4.11 -15.00 6.92
C LYS A 91 -5.37 -14.20 6.56
N MET A 92 -5.21 -12.93 6.22
CA MET A 92 -6.30 -12.08 5.72
C MET A 92 -6.65 -12.36 4.24
N GLY A 93 -5.97 -13.30 3.59
CA GLY A 93 -6.21 -13.66 2.18
C GLY A 93 -5.40 -12.85 1.18
N HIS A 94 -4.45 -12.02 1.61
CA HIS A 94 -3.62 -11.25 0.70
C HIS A 94 -2.45 -12.07 0.14
N GLN A 95 -2.17 -11.88 -1.15
CA GLN A 95 -0.85 -12.16 -1.69
C GLN A 95 0.15 -11.19 -1.07
N VAL A 96 1.26 -11.71 -0.52
CA VAL A 96 2.30 -10.90 0.12
C VAL A 96 3.60 -11.13 -0.60
N VAL A 97 4.10 -10.06 -1.22
CA VAL A 97 5.31 -10.00 -2.04
C VAL A 97 6.35 -9.13 -1.34
N VAL A 98 7.62 -9.51 -1.40
CA VAL A 98 8.77 -8.73 -0.93
C VAL A 98 9.80 -8.56 -2.05
N LEU A 99 10.17 -7.32 -2.34
CA LEU A 99 11.19 -6.99 -3.33
C LEU A 99 12.43 -6.47 -2.59
N ASP A 100 13.40 -7.35 -2.35
CA ASP A 100 14.68 -7.06 -1.72
C ASP A 100 15.83 -7.60 -2.60
N PRO A 101 16.17 -6.91 -3.72
CA PRO A 101 17.11 -7.40 -4.72
C PRO A 101 18.54 -7.58 -4.20
N PHE A 102 18.86 -7.01 -3.04
CA PHE A 102 20.19 -7.10 -2.41
C PHE A 102 20.17 -7.85 -1.08
N GLU A 103 19.02 -8.43 -0.71
CA GLU A 103 18.81 -9.21 0.52
C GLU A 103 19.23 -8.46 1.81
N LYS A 104 19.15 -7.13 1.80
CA LYS A 104 19.58 -6.29 2.92
C LYS A 104 18.50 -6.14 3.99
N ALA A 105 17.25 -6.00 3.56
CA ALA A 105 16.12 -5.85 4.47
C ALA A 105 15.72 -7.21 5.08
N THR A 106 15.74 -8.28 4.29
CA THR A 106 15.44 -9.65 4.75
C THR A 106 16.64 -10.34 5.40
N ARG A 107 17.85 -9.78 5.24
CA ARG A 107 19.12 -10.32 5.77
C ARG A 107 19.42 -11.73 5.27
N GLY A 108 18.94 -12.08 4.07
CA GLY A 108 19.05 -13.42 3.48
C GLY A 108 18.22 -14.50 4.18
N LEU A 109 17.40 -14.14 5.18
CA LEU A 109 16.61 -15.09 5.96
C LEU A 109 15.26 -15.43 5.32
N THR A 110 14.82 -14.61 4.37
CA THR A 110 13.57 -14.79 3.63
C THR A 110 13.87 -14.73 2.14
N PRO A 111 13.43 -15.72 1.34
CA PRO A 111 13.45 -15.60 -0.12
C PRO A 111 12.77 -14.31 -0.58
N THR A 112 13.42 -13.58 -1.49
CA THR A 112 12.84 -12.38 -2.11
C THR A 112 12.11 -12.74 -3.40
N ASP A 113 11.02 -12.04 -3.67
CA ASP A 113 10.38 -12.02 -4.97
C ASP A 113 11.17 -11.15 -5.95
N ARG A 114 10.79 -11.23 -7.23
CA ARG A 114 11.45 -10.54 -8.32
C ARG A 114 10.43 -9.79 -9.15
N PHE A 115 10.83 -8.63 -9.64
CA PHE A 115 10.04 -7.82 -10.55
C PHE A 115 10.95 -7.32 -11.66
N ASN A 116 10.55 -7.56 -12.90
CA ASN A 116 11.21 -6.98 -14.06
C ASN A 116 10.33 -5.84 -14.61
N PRO A 117 10.80 -4.59 -14.59
CA PRO A 117 10.05 -3.47 -15.15
C PRO A 117 9.64 -3.67 -16.62
N PHE A 118 10.44 -4.40 -17.40
CA PHE A 118 10.13 -4.70 -18.81
C PHE A 118 8.98 -5.71 -18.99
N ASP A 119 8.53 -6.38 -17.93
CA ASP A 119 7.34 -7.24 -18.03
C ASP A 119 6.06 -6.43 -18.31
N ILE A 120 6.10 -5.09 -18.12
CA ILE A 120 5.00 -4.19 -18.48
C ILE A 120 4.65 -4.25 -19.98
N PHE A 121 5.64 -4.51 -20.84
CA PHE A 121 5.43 -4.63 -22.30
C PHE A 121 4.64 -5.88 -22.68
N LYS A 122 4.51 -6.84 -21.76
CA LYS A 122 3.72 -8.06 -21.96
C LYS A 122 2.26 -7.89 -21.54
N LEU A 123 1.91 -6.77 -20.89
CA LEU A 123 0.56 -6.52 -20.43
C LEU A 123 -0.36 -6.12 -21.61
N PRO A 124 -1.62 -6.59 -21.63
CA PRO A 124 -2.59 -6.16 -22.62
C PRO A 124 -2.77 -4.64 -22.60
N GLY A 125 -2.74 -4.01 -23.77
CA GLY A 125 -2.96 -2.56 -23.92
C GLY A 125 -1.72 -1.69 -23.72
N THR A 126 -0.53 -2.27 -23.47
CA THR A 126 0.72 -1.52 -23.49
C THR A 126 1.07 -1.14 -24.93
N ILE A 127 1.11 0.16 -25.22
CA ILE A 127 1.54 0.69 -26.52
C ILE A 127 3.07 0.61 -26.57
N VAL A 128 3.59 -0.18 -27.51
CA VAL A 128 5.03 -0.42 -27.69
C VAL A 128 5.52 0.33 -28.91
N ASP A 129 5.24 1.62 -29.00
CA ASP A 129 5.66 2.42 -30.15
C ASP A 129 6.96 3.17 -29.80
N ALA A 130 8.09 2.54 -30.14
CA ALA A 130 9.24 3.31 -30.59
C ALA A 130 9.00 3.59 -32.07
N VAL A 131 8.43 4.76 -32.38
CA VAL A 131 8.33 5.22 -33.77
C VAL A 131 9.75 5.56 -34.23
N ASP A 132 10.46 4.56 -34.76
CA ASP A 132 11.54 4.82 -35.70
C ASP A 132 10.88 5.34 -36.97
N GLY A 133 11.11 6.61 -37.27
CA GLY A 133 10.54 7.29 -38.42
C GLY A 133 10.87 6.61 -39.74
N SER A 134 10.00 5.71 -40.18
CA SER A 134 9.78 5.42 -41.60
C SER A 134 8.30 5.12 -41.80
N ALA A 135 7.57 6.18 -42.14
CA ALA A 135 6.23 6.03 -42.67
C ALA A 135 6.34 5.36 -44.04
N SER A 136 6.02 4.08 -44.13
CA SER A 136 5.54 3.50 -45.38
C SER A 136 4.54 2.37 -45.12
N ASP A 137 3.34 2.62 -45.61
CA ASP A 137 2.36 1.66 -46.11
C ASP A 137 1.31 1.08 -45.15
N ASN A 138 0.24 1.87 -45.04
CA ASN A 138 -1.14 1.38 -45.01
C ASN A 138 -1.39 0.38 -46.14
N ARG A 139 -1.71 -0.89 -45.82
CA ARG A 139 -2.65 -1.67 -46.64
C ARG A 139 -3.33 -2.81 -45.86
N ALA A 140 -4.64 -2.62 -45.69
CA ALA A 140 -5.69 -3.62 -45.83
C ALA A 140 -5.71 -4.82 -44.86
N ALA A 141 -6.53 -4.67 -43.82
CA ALA A 141 -7.39 -5.77 -43.36
C ALA A 141 -8.84 -5.27 -43.35
N LYS A 142 -9.48 -5.33 -44.53
CA LYS A 142 -10.94 -5.28 -44.64
C LYS A 142 -11.50 -6.43 -43.81
N THR A 143 -12.31 -6.10 -42.83
CA THR A 143 -13.13 -7.02 -42.05
C THR A 143 -14.05 -7.82 -42.99
N ASN A 144 -13.89 -9.14 -43.00
CA ASN A 144 -14.74 -10.04 -43.77
C ASN A 144 -16.17 -10.03 -43.26
N ALA A 145 -17.08 -10.01 -44.22
CA ALA A 145 -18.52 -9.96 -44.07
C ALA A 145 -19.11 -11.21 -43.40
N THR A 146 -20.04 -10.94 -42.49
CA THR A 146 -21.36 -11.57 -42.31
C THR A 146 -21.71 -12.74 -43.24
N GLY A 147 -22.18 -13.85 -42.63
CA GLY A 147 -23.28 -14.62 -43.23
C GLY A 147 -23.10 -16.14 -43.29
N THR A 148 -23.04 -16.81 -42.14
CA THR A 148 -23.42 -18.23 -42.04
C THR A 148 -24.92 -18.37 -42.29
N LYS A 149 -25.32 -19.03 -43.39
CA LYS A 149 -26.63 -19.70 -43.49
C LYS A 149 -26.47 -21.10 -44.06
N HIS A 150 -27.07 -22.02 -43.31
CA HIS A 150 -27.14 -23.45 -43.53
C HIS A 150 -28.02 -23.83 -44.74
N ALA A 151 -27.59 -24.90 -45.42
CA ALA A 151 -28.34 -26.05 -45.96
C ALA A 151 -29.66 -25.84 -46.77
N VAL A 152 -29.76 -26.53 -47.92
CA VAL A 152 -30.60 -27.73 -48.16
C VAL A 152 -30.81 -27.94 -49.68
N HIS A 153 -30.46 -29.15 -50.13
CA HIS A 153 -30.94 -29.99 -51.26
C HIS A 153 -31.41 -29.44 -52.63
N SER A 154 -30.91 -30.16 -53.65
CA SER A 154 -31.52 -30.56 -54.95
C SER A 154 -31.96 -29.48 -55.93
#